data_AF-A0A382V089-F1
#
_entry.id   AF-A0A382V089-F1
#
_cell.length_a   1.000
_cell.length_b   1.000
_cell.length_c   1.000
_cell.angle_alpha   90.00
_cell.angle_beta   90.00
_cell.angle_gamma   90.00
#
_symmetry.space_group_name_H-M   'P 1'
#
loop_
_entity.id
_entity.type
_entity.pdbx_description
1 polymer ?
#
loop_
_entity_poly.entity_id
_entity_poly.type
_entity_poly.pdbx_seq_one_letter_code
_entity_poly.pdbx_strand_id
1 'polypeptide(L)' 'MKTFTRLILVAALAVFSIGLQAKSIRVLIVDGQNNHNWRAMTPFMKVQLEKTKMYTVDVSTTPQR' A
#
# COMPACT_ATOMS: atom_id res chain seq x y z
N MET A 1 1.64 -3.35 -44.42
CA MET A 1 0.41 -3.61 -43.65
C MET A 1 0.68 -4.45 -42.39
N LYS A 2 1.28 -5.66 -42.50
CA LYS A 2 1.53 -6.56 -41.35
C LYS A 2 2.38 -5.95 -40.22
N THR A 3 3.36 -5.10 -40.55
CA THR A 3 4.19 -4.37 -39.57
C THR A 3 3.42 -3.31 -38.80
N PHE A 4 2.57 -2.54 -39.49
CA PHE A 4 1.65 -1.58 -38.86
C PHE A 4 0.66 -2.28 -37.93
N THR A 5 0.09 -3.42 -38.35
CA THR A 5 -0.81 -4.20 -37.50
C THR A 5 -0.11 -4.71 -36.23
N ARG A 6 1.15 -5.15 -36.32
CA ARG A 6 1.94 -5.58 -35.15
C ARG A 6 2.24 -4.42 -34.19
N LEU A 7 2.57 -3.24 -34.71
CA LEU A 7 2.82 -2.05 -33.89
C LEU A 7 1.55 -1.61 -33.14
N ILE A 8 0.39 -1.64 -33.82
CA ILE A 8 -0.91 -1.36 -33.19
C ILE A 8 -1.20 -2.39 -32.08
N LEU A 9 -0.92 -3.67 -32.31
CA LEU A 9 -1.15 -4.72 -31.32
C LEU A 9 -0.28 -4.53 -30.06
N VAL A 10 1.00 -4.19 -30.24
CA VAL A 10 1.93 -3.91 -29.13
C VAL A 10 1.50 -2.67 -28.35
N ALA A 11 1.11 -1.60 -29.04
CA ALA A 11 0.61 -0.40 -28.40
C ALA A 11 -0.68 -0.67 -27.60
N ALA A 12 -1.62 -1.45 -28.14
CA ALA A 12 -2.84 -1.85 -27.45
C ALA A 12 -2.55 -2.68 -26.18
N LEU A 13 -1.59 -3.60 -26.23
CA LEU A 13 -1.16 -4.40 -25.08
C LEU A 13 -0.52 -3.52 -23.98
N ALA A 14 0.31 -2.56 -24.39
CA ALA A 14 0.95 -1.63 -23.46
C ALA A 14 -0.08 -0.76 -22.72
N VAL A 15 -1.10 -0.27 -23.43
CA VAL A 15 -2.19 0.53 -22.84
C VAL A 15 -3.04 -0.30 -21.86
N PHE A 16 -3.30 -1.58 -22.18
CA PHE A 16 -4.06 -2.47 -21.30
C PHE A 16 -3.38 -2.72 -19.95
N SER A 17 -2.05 -2.61 -19.90
CA SER A 17 -1.25 -2.89 -18.70
C SER A 17 -1.27 -1.76 -17.66
N ILE A 18 -1.68 -0.55 -18.03
CA ILE A 18 -1.56 0.67 -17.21
C ILE A 18 -2.50 0.65 -15.99
N GLY A 19 -3.55 -0.19 -16.00
CA GLY A 19 -4.57 -0.25 -14.95
C GLY A 19 -4.36 -1.32 -13.87
N LEU A 20 -3.35 -2.18 -13.98
CA LEU A 20 -3.11 -3.26 -13.01
C LEU A 20 -2.35 -2.76 -11.77
N GLN A 21 -2.99 -1.88 -10.99
CA GLN A 21 -2.49 -1.53 -9.66
C GLN A 21 -3.05 -2.51 -8.61
N ALA A 22 -2.17 -3.21 -7.91
CA ALA A 22 -2.58 -4.08 -6.81
C ALA A 22 -3.30 -3.26 -5.72
N LYS A 23 -4.45 -3.75 -5.27
CA LYS A 23 -5.22 -3.09 -4.20
C LYS A 23 -4.39 -3.04 -2.91
N SER A 24 -4.38 -1.89 -2.25
CA SER A 24 -3.69 -1.73 -0.96
C SER A 24 -4.25 -2.68 0.10
N ILE A 25 -3.36 -3.27 0.88
CA ILE A 25 -3.67 -4.14 2.01
C ILE A 25 -4.09 -3.26 3.19
N ARG A 26 -5.26 -3.55 3.78
CA ARG A 26 -5.72 -2.87 5.00
C ARG A 26 -5.07 -3.48 6.22
N VAL A 27 -4.45 -2.65 7.06
CA VAL A 27 -3.77 -3.05 8.29
C VAL A 27 -4.40 -2.29 9.45
N LEU A 28 -4.67 -2.99 10.54
CA LEU A 28 -5.03 -2.40 11.83
C LEU A 28 -3.90 -2.65 12.82
N ILE A 29 -3.30 -1.58 13.34
CA ILE A 29 -2.38 -1.65 14.47
C ILE A 29 -3.19 -1.46 15.76
N VAL A 30 -3.03 -2.38 16.71
CA VAL A 30 -3.61 -2.26 18.06
C VAL A 30 -2.48 -1.96 19.03
N ASP A 31 -2.55 -0.81 19.72
CA ASP A 31 -1.52 -0.36 20.68
C ASP A 31 -2.12 0.22 21.97
N GLY A 32 -1.31 0.89 22.80
CA GLY A 32 -1.76 1.61 24.01
C GLY A 32 -1.32 1.02 25.35
N GLN A 33 -0.97 -0.27 25.40
CA GLN A 33 -0.51 -0.97 26.62
C GLN A 33 0.63 -1.94 26.26
N ASN A 34 1.88 -1.51 26.45
CA ASN A 34 3.07 -2.34 26.22
C ASN A 34 4.25 -1.80 27.07
N ASN A 35 5.18 -2.66 27.47
CA ASN A 35 6.39 -2.27 28.22
C ASN A 35 7.48 -1.63 27.32
N HIS A 36 7.34 -1.72 26.00
CA HIS A 36 8.18 -1.00 25.04
C HIS A 36 7.58 0.38 24.71
N ASN A 37 8.40 1.25 24.08
CA ASN A 37 7.99 2.60 23.68
C ASN A 37 7.07 2.59 22.45
N TRP A 38 5.85 2.06 22.62
CA TRP A 38 4.84 1.99 21.57
C TRP A 38 4.42 3.37 21.04
N ARG A 39 4.40 4.40 21.90
CA ARG A 39 4.10 5.78 21.50
C ARG A 39 5.05 6.33 20.44
N ALA A 40 6.33 5.95 20.50
CA ALA A 40 7.31 6.33 19.48
C ALA A 40 7.25 5.40 18.25
N MET A 41 7.02 4.10 18.46
CA MET A 41 7.11 3.11 17.38
C MET A 41 5.87 3.04 16.48
N THR A 42 4.65 3.17 17.02
CA THR A 42 3.43 3.08 16.22
C THR A 42 3.38 4.12 15.10
N PRO A 43 3.63 5.43 15.36
CA PRO A 43 3.62 6.44 14.30
C PRO A 43 4.68 6.17 13.24
N PHE A 44 5.89 5.76 13.65
CA PHE A 44 6.97 5.43 12.71
C PHE A 44 6.58 4.25 11.81
N MET A 45 6.08 3.16 12.39
CA MET A 45 5.68 1.97 11.65
C MET A 45 4.54 2.25 10.67
N LYS A 46 3.52 3.03 11.09
CA LYS A 46 2.44 3.47 10.20
C LYS A 46 3.01 4.20 8.98
N VAL A 47 3.87 5.20 9.19
CA VAL A 47 4.48 5.98 8.10
C VAL A 47 5.29 5.09 7.16
N GLN A 48 6.09 4.15 7.69
CA GLN A 48 6.89 3.27 6.83
C GLN A 48 6.02 2.34 5.99
N LEU A 49 4.94 1.79 6.55
CA LEU A 49 3.99 0.96 5.81
C LEU A 49 3.31 1.78 4.71
N GLU A 50 2.75 2.94 5.03
CA GLU A 50 2.03 3.79 4.06
C GLU A 50 2.96 4.32 2.96
N LYS A 51 4.23 4.59 3.26
CA LYS A 51 5.24 5.04 2.28
C LYS A 51 5.44 4.06 1.13
N THR A 52 5.20 2.77 1.35
CA THR A 52 5.29 1.76 0.29
C THR A 52 4.16 1.84 -0.73
N LYS A 53 3.08 2.58 -0.43
CA LYS A 53 1.81 2.60 -1.20
C LYS A 53 1.10 1.23 -1.27
N MET A 54 1.62 0.21 -0.58
CA MET A 54 1.02 -1.12 -0.52
C MET A 54 -0.01 -1.24 0.59
N TYR A 55 -0.02 -0.33 1.56
CA TYR A 55 -0.83 -0.44 2.78
C TYR A 55 -1.67 0.81 3.04
N THR A 56 -2.86 0.58 3.60
CA THR A 56 -3.67 1.59 4.30
C THR A 56 -3.73 1.18 5.76
N VAL A 57 -3.33 2.07 6.67
CA VAL A 57 -3.08 1.70 8.07
C VAL A 57 -3.96 2.51 9.04
N ASP A 58 -4.77 1.79 9.80
CA ASP A 58 -5.53 2.33 10.93
C ASP A 58 -4.86 1.97 12.26
N VAL A 59 -5.09 2.79 13.30
CA VAL A 59 -4.56 2.56 14.65
C VAL A 59 -5.70 2.59 15.65
N SER A 60 -5.78 1.56 16.48
CA SER A 60 -6.70 1.47 17.62
C SER A 60 -5.91 1.46 18.92
N THR A 61 -5.84 2.61 19.58
CA THR A 61 -5.13 2.77 20.85
C THR A 61 -6.04 2.45 22.03
N THR A 62 -5.61 1.51 22.86
CA THR A 62 -6.29 1.16 24.11
C THR A 62 -6.22 2.31 25.14
N PRO A 63 -7.25 2.49 25.98
CA PRO A 63 -7.24 3.50 27.04
C PRO A 63 -6.03 3.33 27.97
N GLN A 64 -5.55 4.45 28.52
CA GLN A 64 -4.56 4.41 29.59
C GLN A 64 -5.18 3.76 30.84
N ARG A 65 -4.36 3.01 31.60
CA ARG A 65 -4.75 2.51 32.92
C ARG A 65 -4.49 3.58 33.97
#